data_AF-A0AB37JH05-F1
#
_entry.id   AF-A0AB37JH05-F1
#
_cell.length_a   1.000
_cell.length_b   1.000
_cell.length_c   1.000
_cell.angle_alpha   90.00
_cell.angle_beta   90.00
_cell.angle_gamma   90.00
#
_symmetry.space_group_name_H-M   'P 1'
#
loop_
_entity.id
_entity.type
_entity.pdbx_description
1 polymer ?
#
loop_
_entity_poly.entity_id
_entity_poly.type
_entity_poly.pdbx_seq_one_letter_code
_entity_poly.pdbx_strand_id
1 'polypeptide(L)'
;MRLIFYYGCLFYFIVGIMHVCIGSLIPSLIQYYGRTPDQLGVLIFFQFTGFLFGVLSSPILVRKYHYFKTITLGILVMSIVLGGFIYIKEWAYLAVICFVLGYGAGLLETTVGSFIISAERNSAAKFSILEVWFGVGALGFPLLVNYIIKYYEWYFILYGILLFFIFTLFVWYMFGRTKFLNFSPQNNEKGGASLSSFTLKFKSEKITVILFISLFAFLYAGIETNLANFLSTIMILTNNELISSLSISCFWLAIVIGRILVGKLAHKFNYWTYITSSCFTLVILLSLFPFVRGTGMYLFIIFIIGLVIAGVFPITLILASRIMENNIDQVTSLFIASASLGGALVSFLISWSLSLNTITVTFGIFSLFALSLGCIILKMRKIATYGNESAKKVESMKNL
;
A
#
# COMPACT_ATOMS: atom_id res chain seq x y z
N MET A 1 -11.95 23.48 3.99
CA MET A 1 -11.26 22.68 2.95
C MET A 1 -9.74 22.55 3.16
N ARG A 2 -8.92 23.62 3.16
CA ARG A 2 -7.44 23.49 3.33
C ARG A 2 -6.99 22.67 4.56
N LEU A 3 -7.58 22.94 5.73
CA LEU A 3 -7.26 22.19 6.96
C LEU A 3 -7.59 20.69 6.87
N ILE A 4 -8.69 20.34 6.19
CA ILE A 4 -9.10 18.95 6.00
C ILE A 4 -8.08 18.21 5.13
N PHE A 5 -7.61 18.87 4.06
CA PHE A 5 -6.58 18.31 3.22
C PHE A 5 -5.27 18.08 3.99
N TYR A 6 -4.85 19.01 4.85
CA TYR A 6 -3.68 18.80 5.71
C TYR A 6 -3.83 17.63 6.69
N TYR A 7 -5.02 17.43 7.28
CA TYR A 7 -5.30 16.22 8.05
C TYR A 7 -5.21 14.97 7.18
N GLY A 8 -5.72 15.02 5.94
CA GLY A 8 -5.58 13.92 5.01
C GLY A 8 -4.12 13.54 4.78
N CYS A 9 -3.25 14.53 4.54
CA CYS A 9 -1.81 14.34 4.40
C CYS A 9 -1.20 13.71 5.67
N LEU A 10 -1.56 14.21 6.85
CA LEU A 10 -1.10 13.68 8.14
C LEU A 10 -1.52 12.21 8.33
N PHE A 11 -2.76 11.87 7.98
CA PHE A 11 -3.25 10.50 8.11
C PHE A 11 -2.58 9.56 7.11
N TYR A 12 -2.38 9.98 5.86
CA TYR A 12 -1.60 9.18 4.90
C TYR A 12 -0.15 9.01 5.35
N PHE A 13 0.47 10.04 5.94
CA PHE A 13 1.79 9.93 6.56
C PHE A 13 1.81 8.87 7.69
N ILE A 14 0.80 8.86 8.56
CA ILE A 14 0.63 7.82 9.60
C ILE A 14 0.50 6.43 8.98
N VAL A 15 -0.34 6.28 7.95
CA VAL A 15 -0.53 5.01 7.25
C VAL A 15 0.80 4.53 6.66
N GLY A 16 1.58 5.41 6.04
CA GLY A 16 2.92 5.11 5.53
C GLY A 16 3.87 4.58 6.61
N ILE A 17 3.91 5.23 7.78
CA ILE A 17 4.66 4.76 8.95
C ILE A 17 4.21 3.34 9.34
N MET A 18 2.90 3.13 9.49
CA MET A 18 2.37 1.82 9.87
C MET A 18 2.76 0.75 8.86
N HIS A 19 2.71 1.06 7.56
CA HIS A 19 2.98 0.12 6.48
C HIS A 19 4.40 -0.48 6.50
N VAL A 20 5.38 0.27 6.99
CA VAL A 20 6.79 -0.15 7.07
C VAL A 20 7.24 -0.43 8.50
N CYS A 21 6.35 -0.29 9.48
CA CYS A 21 6.71 -0.31 10.90
C CYS A 21 7.42 -1.61 11.28
N ILE A 22 6.81 -2.74 10.94
CA ILE A 22 7.34 -4.07 11.27
C ILE A 22 8.61 -4.36 10.47
N GLY A 23 8.62 -4.11 9.16
CA GLY A 23 9.80 -4.34 8.31
C GLY A 23 11.04 -3.56 8.78
N SER A 24 10.84 -2.37 9.34
CA SER A 24 11.92 -1.54 9.88
C SER A 24 12.50 -2.06 11.20
N LEU A 25 11.70 -2.81 11.97
CA LEU A 25 12.07 -3.33 13.30
C LEU A 25 12.53 -4.78 13.28
N ILE A 26 12.41 -5.47 12.15
CA ILE A 26 12.82 -6.87 11.94
C ILE A 26 14.16 -7.20 12.62
N PRO A 27 15.28 -6.46 12.40
CA PRO A 27 16.57 -6.84 12.97
C PRO A 27 16.51 -6.87 14.51
N SER A 28 15.88 -5.87 15.11
CA SER A 28 15.72 -5.77 16.56
C SER A 28 14.74 -6.81 17.12
N LEU A 29 13.69 -7.15 16.37
CA LEU A 29 12.72 -8.18 16.77
C LEU A 29 13.33 -9.58 16.77
N ILE A 30 14.14 -9.92 15.76
CA ILE A 30 14.91 -11.17 15.71
C ILE A 30 15.80 -11.30 16.94
N GLN A 31 16.58 -10.24 17.22
CA GLN A 31 17.53 -10.23 18.33
C GLN A 31 16.83 -10.32 19.69
N TYR A 32 15.76 -9.55 19.90
CA TYR A 32 15.08 -9.47 21.20
C TYR A 32 14.25 -10.73 21.52
N TYR A 33 13.55 -11.28 20.53
CA TYR A 33 12.66 -12.44 20.74
C TYR A 33 13.31 -13.80 20.44
N GLY A 34 14.53 -13.82 19.90
CA GLY A 34 15.22 -15.06 19.49
C GLY A 34 14.48 -15.81 18.38
N ARG A 35 13.86 -15.08 17.45
CA ARG A 35 12.97 -15.62 16.41
C ARG A 35 13.66 -15.66 15.06
N THR A 36 13.28 -16.63 14.24
CA THR A 36 13.84 -16.82 12.90
C THR A 36 13.10 -15.96 11.84
N PRO A 37 13.73 -15.67 10.68
CA PRO A 37 13.09 -14.90 9.61
C PRO A 37 11.73 -15.42 9.14
N ASP A 38 11.49 -16.73 9.14
CA ASP A 38 10.20 -17.35 8.76
C ASP A 38 9.04 -16.89 9.65
N GLN A 39 9.32 -16.62 10.94
CA GLN A 39 8.30 -16.21 11.91
C GLN A 39 7.93 -14.73 11.76
N LEU A 40 8.74 -13.92 11.06
CA LEU A 40 8.47 -12.50 10.85
C LEU A 40 7.37 -12.24 9.82
N GLY A 41 7.25 -13.13 8.82
CA GLY A 41 6.13 -13.08 7.88
C GLY A 41 4.76 -13.17 8.53
N VAL A 42 4.68 -13.80 9.71
CA VAL A 42 3.44 -13.85 10.50
C VAL A 42 3.03 -12.45 10.94
N LEU A 43 3.96 -11.62 11.43
CA LEU A 43 3.67 -10.27 11.89
C LEU A 43 3.20 -9.37 10.74
N ILE A 44 3.90 -9.42 9.60
CA ILE A 44 3.52 -8.68 8.40
C ILE A 44 2.16 -9.18 7.89
N PHE A 45 1.93 -10.50 7.87
CA PHE A 45 0.62 -11.06 7.51
C PHE A 45 -0.50 -10.52 8.41
N PHE A 46 -0.34 -10.53 9.73
CA PHE A 46 -1.35 -10.01 10.64
C PHE A 46 -1.60 -8.51 10.40
N GLN A 47 -0.54 -7.74 10.16
CA GLN A 47 -0.66 -6.32 9.82
C GLN A 47 -1.48 -6.09 8.55
N PHE A 48 -1.13 -6.73 7.45
CA PHE A 48 -1.83 -6.54 6.18
C PHE A 48 -3.24 -7.16 6.19
N THR A 49 -3.45 -8.22 6.96
CA THR A 49 -4.78 -8.77 7.21
C THR A 49 -5.63 -7.77 7.97
N GLY A 50 -5.12 -7.24 9.09
CA GLY A 50 -5.79 -6.18 9.84
C GLY A 50 -6.12 -4.98 8.94
N PHE A 51 -5.16 -4.54 8.12
CA PHE A 51 -5.35 -3.49 7.13
C PHE A 51 -6.51 -3.78 6.17
N LEU A 52 -6.57 -4.99 5.60
CA LEU A 52 -7.70 -5.42 4.76
C LEU A 52 -9.04 -5.33 5.52
N PHE A 53 -9.10 -5.80 6.77
CA PHE A 53 -10.32 -5.66 7.59
C PHE A 53 -10.68 -4.18 7.85
N GLY A 54 -9.68 -3.31 8.01
CA GLY A 54 -9.87 -1.86 8.11
C GLY A 54 -10.49 -1.27 6.85
N VAL A 55 -9.92 -1.62 5.69
CA VAL A 55 -10.42 -1.19 4.36
C VAL A 55 -11.87 -1.64 4.14
N LEU A 56 -12.17 -2.91 4.42
CA LEU A 56 -13.51 -3.48 4.21
C LEU A 56 -14.55 -2.91 5.18
N SER A 57 -14.17 -2.63 6.43
CA SER A 57 -15.09 -2.13 7.45
C SER A 57 -15.31 -0.61 7.40
N SER A 58 -14.34 0.17 6.88
CA SER A 58 -14.42 1.64 6.80
C SER A 58 -15.76 2.15 6.21
N PRO A 59 -16.24 1.68 5.05
CA PRO A 59 -17.47 2.17 4.42
C PRO A 59 -18.74 1.87 5.22
N ILE A 60 -18.76 0.77 5.95
CA ILE A 60 -19.86 0.43 6.88
C ILE A 60 -19.84 1.41 8.04
N LEU A 61 -18.66 1.63 8.62
CA LEU A 61 -18.47 2.51 9.77
C LEU A 61 -18.72 3.98 9.41
N VAL A 62 -18.30 4.45 8.24
CA VAL A 62 -18.59 5.80 7.75
C VAL A 62 -20.09 6.01 7.57
N ARG A 63 -20.83 5.02 7.04
CA ARG A 63 -22.30 5.12 6.93
C ARG A 63 -22.98 5.14 8.30
N LYS A 64 -22.49 4.37 9.26
CA LYS A 64 -23.10 4.26 10.60
C LYS A 64 -22.71 5.41 11.54
N TYR A 65 -21.48 5.92 11.44
CA TYR A 65 -20.88 6.80 12.44
C TYR A 65 -20.28 8.10 11.86
N HIS A 66 -20.32 8.31 10.54
CA HIS A 66 -19.68 9.42 9.82
C HIS A 66 -18.14 9.39 9.82
N TYR A 67 -17.53 10.11 8.87
CA TYR A 67 -16.08 10.19 8.66
C TYR A 67 -15.30 10.52 9.94
N PHE A 68 -15.77 11.51 10.72
CA PHE A 68 -15.07 11.96 11.92
C PHE A 68 -14.89 10.83 12.96
N LYS A 69 -15.96 10.07 13.24
CA LYS A 69 -15.91 9.00 14.24
C LYS A 69 -15.13 7.80 13.72
N THR A 70 -15.22 7.47 12.44
CA THR A 70 -14.44 6.37 11.85
C THR A 70 -12.94 6.64 11.92
N ILE A 71 -12.49 7.85 11.58
CA ILE A 71 -11.07 8.26 11.71
C ILE A 71 -10.65 8.22 13.18
N THR A 72 -11.46 8.79 14.08
CA THR A 72 -11.19 8.77 15.53
C THR A 72 -11.03 7.34 16.05
N LEU A 73 -11.92 6.43 15.63
CA LEU A 73 -11.86 5.01 16.01
C LEU A 73 -10.53 4.39 15.56
N GLY A 74 -10.11 4.62 14.32
CA GLY A 74 -8.85 4.10 13.78
C GLY A 74 -7.63 4.50 14.61
N ILE A 75 -7.50 5.79 14.97
CA ILE A 75 -6.35 6.26 15.76
C ILE A 75 -6.47 5.78 17.22
N LEU A 76 -7.68 5.72 17.77
CA LEU A 76 -7.92 5.28 19.14
C LEU A 76 -7.52 3.81 19.36
N VAL A 77 -7.95 2.89 18.48
CA VAL A 77 -7.62 1.47 18.62
C VAL A 77 -6.11 1.23 18.49
N MET A 78 -5.43 1.96 17.60
CA MET A 78 -3.97 1.92 17.48
C MET A 78 -3.27 2.44 18.76
N SER A 79 -3.79 3.50 19.36
CA SER A 79 -3.24 4.05 20.60
C SER A 79 -3.41 3.08 21.76
N ILE A 80 -4.58 2.44 21.90
CA ILE A 80 -4.87 1.49 22.97
C ILE A 80 -3.94 0.28 22.88
N VAL A 81 -3.77 -0.31 21.69
CA VAL A 81 -2.94 -1.51 21.53
C VAL A 81 -1.44 -1.21 21.78
N LEU A 82 -0.96 -0.03 21.37
CA LEU A 82 0.41 0.41 21.68
C LEU A 82 0.59 0.71 23.17
N GLY A 83 -0.43 1.25 23.85
CA GLY A 83 -0.41 1.46 25.30
C GLY A 83 -0.25 0.15 26.08
N GLY A 84 -0.92 -0.92 25.65
CA GLY A 84 -0.78 -2.23 26.28
C GLY A 84 0.62 -2.84 26.14
N PHE A 85 1.39 -2.45 25.11
CA PHE A 85 2.76 -2.92 24.90
C PHE A 85 3.74 -2.45 25.98
N ILE A 86 3.39 -1.40 26.74
CA ILE A 86 4.17 -0.95 27.90
C ILE A 86 4.28 -2.09 28.93
N TYR A 87 3.22 -2.89 29.08
CA TYR A 87 3.12 -3.95 30.08
C TYR A 87 3.32 -5.35 29.49
N ILE A 88 2.82 -5.60 28.27
CA ILE A 88 2.83 -6.93 27.65
C ILE A 88 3.84 -6.96 26.51
N LYS A 89 5.06 -7.42 26.80
CA LYS A 89 6.16 -7.51 25.82
C LYS A 89 6.28 -8.90 25.21
N GLU A 90 5.16 -9.61 25.05
CA GLU A 90 5.11 -10.97 24.51
C GLU A 90 5.03 -11.00 22.99
N TRP A 91 5.65 -12.01 22.37
CA TRP A 91 5.62 -12.19 20.91
C TRP A 91 4.19 -12.31 20.35
N ALA A 92 3.34 -13.08 21.05
CA ALA A 92 1.94 -13.25 20.66
C ALA A 92 1.18 -11.91 20.71
N TYR A 93 1.49 -11.05 21.68
CA TYR A 93 0.88 -9.73 21.77
C TYR A 93 1.38 -8.80 20.65
N LEU A 94 2.61 -8.96 20.19
CA LEU A 94 3.12 -8.23 19.03
C LEU A 94 2.32 -8.54 17.76
N ALA A 95 1.88 -9.79 17.56
CA ALA A 95 1.00 -10.14 16.44
C ALA A 95 -0.38 -9.43 16.54
N VAL A 96 -0.93 -9.30 17.76
CA VAL A 96 -2.16 -8.52 18.01
C VAL A 96 -1.94 -7.04 17.71
N ILE A 97 -0.80 -6.47 18.15
CA ILE A 97 -0.41 -5.10 17.81
C ILE A 97 -0.37 -4.93 16.29
N CYS A 98 0.31 -5.82 15.57
CA CYS A 98 0.41 -5.77 14.10
C CYS A 98 -0.98 -5.71 13.46
N PHE A 99 -1.88 -6.63 13.85
CA PHE A 99 -3.25 -6.66 13.33
C PHE A 99 -4.01 -5.37 13.61
N VAL A 100 -3.98 -4.86 14.85
CA VAL A 100 -4.75 -3.67 15.23
C VAL A 100 -4.17 -2.39 14.63
N LEU A 101 -2.84 -2.29 14.51
CA LEU A 101 -2.16 -1.20 13.78
C LEU A 101 -2.54 -1.22 12.30
N GLY A 102 -2.51 -2.40 11.68
CA GLY A 102 -3.00 -2.60 10.33
C GLY A 102 -4.44 -2.14 10.17
N TYR A 103 -5.34 -2.61 11.04
CA TYR A 103 -6.75 -2.24 11.04
C TYR A 103 -6.99 -0.75 11.12
N GLY A 104 -6.32 -0.05 12.06
CA GLY A 104 -6.42 1.40 12.18
C GLY A 104 -5.89 2.13 10.94
N ALA A 105 -4.76 1.67 10.37
CA ALA A 105 -4.21 2.25 9.15
C ALA A 105 -5.15 2.06 7.93
N GLY A 106 -5.71 0.87 7.75
CA GLY A 106 -6.66 0.58 6.67
C GLY A 106 -7.96 1.39 6.79
N LEU A 107 -8.44 1.59 8.02
CA LEU A 107 -9.56 2.50 8.30
C LEU A 107 -9.22 3.94 7.90
N LEU A 108 -8.05 4.44 8.29
CA LEU A 108 -7.62 5.81 8.00
C LEU A 108 -7.50 6.05 6.49
N GLU A 109 -6.74 5.21 5.79
CA GLU A 109 -6.50 5.35 4.36
C GLU A 109 -7.80 5.38 3.56
N THR A 110 -8.66 4.39 3.77
CA THR A 110 -9.93 4.26 3.03
C THR A 110 -10.89 5.40 3.34
N THR A 111 -10.98 5.79 4.61
CA THR A 111 -11.92 6.85 5.05
C THR A 111 -11.48 8.22 4.55
N VAL A 112 -10.18 8.51 4.59
CA VAL A 112 -9.62 9.79 4.13
C VAL A 112 -9.62 9.87 2.61
N GLY A 113 -9.23 8.79 1.93
CA GLY A 113 -9.26 8.69 0.47
C GLY A 113 -10.66 8.94 -0.09
N SER A 114 -11.67 8.22 0.43
CA SER A 114 -13.07 8.41 0.02
C SER A 114 -13.61 9.81 0.34
N PHE A 115 -13.22 10.40 1.47
CA PHE A 115 -13.58 11.77 1.81
C PHE A 115 -13.03 12.78 0.77
N ILE A 116 -11.73 12.70 0.46
CA ILE A 116 -11.09 13.63 -0.47
C ILE A 116 -11.63 13.45 -1.88
N ILE A 117 -11.92 12.22 -2.30
CA ILE A 117 -12.53 11.96 -3.61
C ILE A 117 -13.94 12.57 -3.70
N SER A 118 -14.73 12.48 -2.65
CA SER A 118 -16.11 12.99 -2.64
C SER A 118 -16.23 14.50 -2.42
N ALA A 119 -15.26 15.13 -1.73
CA ALA A 119 -15.34 16.56 -1.36
C ALA A 119 -14.72 17.52 -2.41
N GLU A 120 -13.95 17.02 -3.38
CA GLU A 120 -13.06 17.83 -4.22
C GLU A 120 -13.34 17.67 -5.72
N ARG A 121 -13.51 18.77 -6.45
CA ARG A 121 -13.64 18.77 -7.93
C ARG A 121 -12.38 18.28 -8.65
N ASN A 122 -11.20 18.35 -8.01
CA ASN A 122 -9.92 17.87 -8.54
C ASN A 122 -9.35 16.73 -7.68
N SER A 123 -10.18 15.71 -7.45
CA SER A 123 -9.93 14.58 -6.55
C SER A 123 -8.66 13.82 -6.88
N ALA A 124 -8.38 13.56 -8.16
CA ALA A 124 -7.22 12.79 -8.60
C ALA A 124 -5.88 13.45 -8.21
N ALA A 125 -5.71 14.76 -8.46
CA ALA A 125 -4.47 15.46 -8.15
C ALA A 125 -4.20 15.51 -6.64
N LYS A 126 -5.26 15.70 -5.83
CA LYS A 126 -5.14 15.71 -4.37
C LYS A 126 -4.89 14.34 -3.79
N PHE A 127 -5.53 13.31 -4.34
CA PHE A 127 -5.25 11.92 -3.98
C PHE A 127 -3.78 11.57 -4.26
N SER A 128 -3.23 11.97 -5.41
CA SER A 128 -1.79 11.79 -5.68
C SER A 128 -0.88 12.49 -4.67
N ILE A 129 -1.26 13.65 -4.13
CA ILE A 129 -0.48 14.31 -3.07
C ILE A 129 -0.57 13.52 -1.75
N LEU A 130 -1.72 12.95 -1.41
CA LEU A 130 -1.85 12.08 -0.23
C LEU A 130 -0.90 10.87 -0.33
N GLU A 131 -0.83 10.23 -1.49
CA GLU A 131 0.09 9.13 -1.77
C GLU A 131 1.57 9.51 -1.67
N VAL A 132 1.91 10.77 -1.94
CA VAL A 132 3.26 11.30 -1.68
C VAL A 132 3.52 11.37 -0.18
N TRP A 133 2.57 11.86 0.62
CA TRP A 133 2.71 11.93 2.08
C TRP A 133 2.79 10.55 2.74
N PHE A 134 2.06 9.56 2.21
CA PHE A 134 2.25 8.16 2.58
C PHE A 134 3.69 7.71 2.32
N GLY A 135 4.22 7.96 1.13
CA GLY A 135 5.61 7.63 0.81
C GLY A 135 6.61 8.36 1.70
N VAL A 136 6.34 9.60 2.11
CA VAL A 136 7.18 10.36 3.05
C VAL A 136 7.18 9.72 4.45
N GLY A 137 6.03 9.23 4.93
CA GLY A 137 5.95 8.47 6.18
C GLY A 137 6.77 7.18 6.12
N ALA A 138 6.59 6.43 5.04
CA ALA A 138 7.30 5.18 4.78
C ALA A 138 8.82 5.36 4.57
N LEU A 139 9.23 6.52 4.04
CA LEU A 139 10.63 6.94 3.91
C LEU A 139 11.25 7.31 5.26
N GLY A 140 10.55 8.14 6.05
CA GLY A 140 11.09 8.74 7.26
C GLY A 140 11.17 7.78 8.43
N PHE A 141 10.24 6.83 8.53
CA PHE A 141 10.17 5.92 9.67
C PHE A 141 11.40 5.01 9.83
N PRO A 142 11.91 4.31 8.80
CA PRO A 142 13.10 3.47 8.95
C PRO A 142 14.36 4.27 9.34
N LEU A 143 14.48 5.53 8.89
CA LEU A 143 15.57 6.43 9.33
C LEU A 143 15.45 6.76 10.81
N LEU A 144 14.24 7.05 11.27
CA LEU A 144 13.97 7.32 12.68
C LEU A 144 14.25 6.09 13.54
N VAL A 145 13.84 4.90 13.10
CA VAL A 145 14.18 3.63 13.76
C VAL A 145 15.70 3.48 13.86
N ASN A 146 16.43 3.63 12.75
CA ASN A 146 17.89 3.51 12.73
C ASN A 146 18.58 4.49 13.70
N TYR A 147 18.07 5.70 13.83
CA TYR A 147 18.57 6.69 14.77
C TYR A 147 18.27 6.31 16.23
N ILE A 148 17.04 5.89 16.53
CA ILE A 148 16.61 5.56 17.91
C ILE A 148 17.36 4.33 18.42
N ILE A 149 17.49 3.27 17.63
CA ILE A 149 18.16 2.02 18.05
C ILE A 149 19.66 2.21 18.34
N LYS A 150 20.26 3.30 17.89
CA LYS A 150 21.67 3.64 18.18
C LYS A 150 21.87 4.09 19.64
N TYR A 151 20.85 4.70 20.24
CA TYR A 151 20.96 5.34 21.56
C TYR A 151 19.99 4.76 22.60
N TYR A 152 18.93 4.07 22.16
CA TYR A 152 17.86 3.56 23.00
C TYR A 152 17.43 2.17 22.54
N GLU A 153 16.71 1.46 23.39
CA GLU A 153 16.11 0.17 23.04
C GLU A 153 15.06 0.33 21.92
N TRP A 154 14.94 -0.68 21.08
CA TRP A 154 14.07 -0.63 19.89
C TRP A 154 12.61 -0.29 20.20
N TYR A 155 12.09 -0.73 21.35
CA TYR A 155 10.70 -0.49 21.74
C TYR A 155 10.39 0.97 22.09
N PHE A 156 11.41 1.83 22.31
CA PHE A 156 11.18 3.27 22.52
C PHE A 156 10.51 3.93 21.31
N ILE A 157 10.71 3.40 20.09
CA ILE A 157 10.01 3.90 18.92
C ILE A 157 8.50 3.71 19.05
N LEU A 158 8.04 2.61 19.64
CA LEU A 158 6.62 2.32 19.82
C LEU A 158 5.99 3.27 20.85
N TYR A 159 6.74 3.67 21.87
CA TYR A 159 6.31 4.72 22.81
C TYR A 159 6.24 6.09 22.11
N GLY A 160 7.19 6.40 21.24
CA GLY A 160 7.16 7.61 20.41
C GLY A 160 5.92 7.66 19.49
N ILE A 161 5.60 6.54 18.84
CA ILE A 161 4.38 6.42 18.01
C ILE A 161 3.12 6.60 18.85
N LEU A 162 3.06 5.99 20.04
CA LEU A 162 1.94 6.16 20.96
C LEU A 162 1.72 7.62 21.34
N LEU A 163 2.78 8.33 21.73
CA LEU A 163 2.71 9.76 22.05
C LEU A 163 2.26 10.59 20.85
N PHE A 164 2.78 10.27 19.66
CA PHE A 164 2.37 10.91 18.41
C PHE A 164 0.89 10.69 18.09
N PHE A 165 0.35 9.49 18.34
CA PHE A 165 -1.07 9.19 18.15
C PHE A 165 -1.96 9.89 19.18
N ILE A 166 -1.55 9.94 20.44
CA ILE A 166 -2.28 10.69 21.49
C ILE A 166 -2.32 12.17 21.12
N PHE A 167 -1.19 12.76 20.72
CA PHE A 167 -1.13 14.14 20.26
C PHE A 167 -2.02 14.37 19.03
N THR A 168 -1.94 13.47 18.04
CA THR A 168 -2.77 13.53 16.84
C THR A 168 -4.26 13.45 17.18
N LEU A 169 -4.67 12.54 18.08
CA LEU A 169 -6.04 12.41 18.57
C LEU A 169 -6.51 13.68 19.26
N PHE A 170 -5.69 14.27 20.12
CA PHE A 170 -6.01 15.50 20.82
C PHE A 170 -6.28 16.64 19.83
N VAL A 171 -5.33 16.89 18.91
CA VAL A 171 -5.44 17.92 17.87
C VAL A 171 -6.62 17.64 16.94
N TRP A 172 -6.82 16.38 16.54
CA TRP A 172 -7.94 15.95 15.71
C TRP A 172 -9.30 16.18 16.37
N TYR A 173 -9.41 15.88 17.66
CA TYR A 173 -10.66 16.06 18.39
C TYR A 173 -11.00 17.55 18.58
N MET A 174 -10.00 18.38 18.88
CA MET A 174 -10.21 19.82 19.07
C MET A 174 -10.64 20.53 17.76
N PHE A 175 -9.99 20.23 16.63
CA PHE A 175 -10.16 21.00 15.41
C PHE A 175 -10.88 20.26 14.27
N GLY A 176 -10.89 18.93 14.29
CA GLY A 176 -11.54 18.09 13.27
C GLY A 176 -13.05 17.98 13.46
N ARG A 177 -13.52 18.03 14.72
CA ARG A 177 -14.93 17.80 15.09
C ARG A 177 -15.90 18.74 14.36
N THR A 178 -15.61 20.04 14.36
CA THR A 178 -16.48 21.07 13.77
C THR A 178 -16.53 21.02 12.23
N LYS A 179 -15.48 20.51 11.58
CA LYS A 179 -15.36 20.53 10.11
C LYS A 179 -15.82 19.24 9.44
N PHE A 180 -15.66 18.09 10.10
CA PHE A 180 -16.00 16.79 9.52
C PHE A 180 -17.39 16.28 9.92
N LEU A 181 -17.96 16.71 11.06
CA LEU A 181 -19.32 16.30 11.44
C LEU A 181 -20.41 16.88 10.54
N ASN A 182 -20.17 18.06 9.96
CA ASN A 182 -21.11 18.72 9.05
C ASN A 182 -21.09 18.13 7.63
N PHE A 183 -20.12 17.26 7.35
CA PHE A 183 -20.06 16.53 6.09
C PHE A 183 -20.82 15.22 6.24
N SER A 184 -22.13 15.27 5.97
CA SER A 184 -22.91 14.05 5.84
C SER A 184 -22.39 13.28 4.62
N PRO A 185 -22.24 11.94 4.68
CA PRO A 185 -22.17 11.18 3.44
C PRO A 185 -23.43 11.55 2.65
N GLN A 186 -23.28 12.34 1.57
CA GLN A 186 -24.37 12.48 0.61
C GLN A 186 -24.81 11.06 0.26
N ASN A 187 -26.11 10.85 0.06
CA ASN A 187 -26.70 9.64 -0.54
C ASN A 187 -26.17 9.36 -1.97
N ASN A 188 -24.97 9.81 -2.30
CA ASN A 188 -24.24 9.40 -3.48
C ASN A 188 -23.77 7.98 -3.24
N GLU A 189 -24.45 7.06 -3.88
CA GLU A 189 -24.01 5.70 -4.21
C GLU A 189 -22.68 5.65 -5.01
N LYS A 190 -21.88 6.72 -4.99
CA LYS A 190 -20.80 7.02 -5.95
C LYS A 190 -19.46 7.40 -5.31
N GLY A 191 -19.06 6.82 -4.17
CA GLY A 191 -17.75 7.21 -3.60
C GLY A 191 -17.18 6.44 -2.41
N GLY A 192 -17.84 5.40 -1.93
CA GLY A 192 -17.33 4.58 -0.83
C GLY A 192 -17.45 3.11 -1.17
N ALA A 193 -16.48 2.31 -0.75
CA ALA A 193 -16.44 0.85 -0.92
C ALA A 193 -17.68 0.17 -0.29
N SER A 194 -18.85 0.24 -0.93
CA SER A 194 -20.07 -0.31 -0.36
C SER A 194 -19.97 -1.84 -0.30
N LEU A 195 -20.05 -2.42 0.91
CA LEU A 195 -20.18 -3.87 1.05
C LEU A 195 -21.45 -4.43 0.37
N SER A 196 -22.47 -3.60 0.10
CA SER A 196 -23.69 -4.05 -0.60
C SER A 196 -23.51 -4.27 -2.11
N SER A 197 -22.37 -3.87 -2.69
CA SER A 197 -22.05 -4.13 -4.10
C SER A 197 -21.21 -5.40 -4.33
N PHE A 198 -20.98 -6.23 -3.30
CA PHE A 198 -20.27 -7.51 -3.48
C PHE A 198 -21.12 -8.58 -4.18
N THR A 199 -22.42 -8.35 -4.34
CA THR A 199 -23.26 -9.12 -5.27
C THR A 199 -22.93 -8.70 -6.70
N LEU A 200 -21.92 -9.37 -7.27
CA LEU A 200 -21.41 -9.20 -8.63
C LEU A 200 -22.52 -9.40 -9.68
N LYS A 201 -23.35 -8.39 -9.94
CA LYS A 201 -24.17 -8.32 -11.17
C LYS A 201 -23.38 -7.65 -12.29
N PHE A 202 -22.24 -8.23 -12.64
CA PHE A 202 -21.53 -7.85 -13.86
C PHE A 202 -22.00 -8.72 -15.03
N LYS A 203 -22.16 -8.13 -16.21
CA LYS A 203 -22.27 -8.91 -17.47
C LYS A 203 -21.03 -9.79 -17.61
N SER A 204 -21.17 -11.03 -18.10
CA SER A 204 -20.10 -12.04 -18.08
C SER A 204 -18.76 -11.57 -18.67
N GLU A 205 -18.79 -10.68 -19.66
CA GLU A 205 -17.59 -10.10 -20.30
C GLU A 205 -16.79 -9.15 -19.41
N LYS A 206 -17.43 -8.44 -18.47
CA LYS A 206 -16.73 -7.51 -17.55
C LYS A 206 -16.09 -8.24 -16.35
N ILE A 207 -16.55 -9.45 -16.03
CA ILE A 207 -16.01 -10.26 -14.92
C ILE A 207 -14.54 -10.60 -15.16
N THR A 208 -14.19 -10.99 -16.39
CA THR A 208 -12.80 -11.36 -16.74
C THR A 208 -11.84 -10.19 -16.56
N VAL A 209 -12.24 -8.97 -16.95
CA VAL A 209 -11.42 -7.76 -16.80
C VAL A 209 -11.21 -7.41 -15.34
N ILE A 210 -12.26 -7.50 -14.53
CA ILE A 210 -12.19 -7.26 -13.08
C ILE A 210 -11.24 -8.26 -12.41
N LEU A 211 -11.33 -9.54 -12.77
CA LEU A 211 -10.40 -10.57 -12.25
C LEU A 211 -8.95 -10.25 -12.60
N PHE A 212 -8.67 -9.80 -13.83
CA PHE A 212 -7.32 -9.38 -14.20
C PHE A 212 -6.84 -8.15 -13.43
N ILE A 213 -7.70 -7.16 -13.23
CA ILE A 213 -7.39 -5.96 -12.43
C ILE A 213 -7.09 -6.34 -10.98
N SER A 214 -7.92 -7.20 -10.37
CA SER A 214 -7.73 -7.71 -9.01
C SER A 214 -6.44 -8.51 -8.87
N LEU A 215 -6.19 -9.43 -9.80
CA LEU A 215 -4.97 -10.24 -9.79
C LEU A 215 -3.73 -9.37 -10.00
N PHE A 216 -3.82 -8.36 -10.87
CA PHE A 216 -2.75 -7.38 -11.06
C PHE A 216 -2.46 -6.64 -9.75
N ALA A 217 -3.49 -6.10 -9.09
CA ALA A 217 -3.34 -5.38 -7.83
C ALA A 217 -2.73 -6.26 -6.74
N PHE A 218 -3.20 -7.51 -6.64
CA PHE A 218 -2.68 -8.51 -5.71
C PHE A 218 -1.19 -8.78 -5.93
N LEU A 219 -0.77 -9.08 -7.16
CA LEU A 219 0.62 -9.39 -7.47
C LEU A 219 1.53 -8.16 -7.32
N TYR A 220 1.06 -7.01 -7.77
CA TYR A 220 1.81 -5.75 -7.67
C TYR A 220 2.08 -5.39 -6.21
N ALA A 221 1.04 -5.35 -5.39
CA ALA A 221 1.19 -5.03 -3.97
C ALA A 221 1.99 -6.11 -3.26
N GLY A 222 1.78 -7.38 -3.62
CA GLY A 222 2.61 -8.49 -3.19
C GLY A 222 4.11 -8.26 -3.41
N ILE A 223 4.51 -7.66 -4.54
CA ILE A 223 5.91 -7.26 -4.77
C ILE A 223 6.27 -6.03 -3.93
N GLU A 224 5.54 -4.91 -4.08
CA GLU A 224 5.91 -3.62 -3.46
C GLU A 224 6.02 -3.74 -1.93
N THR A 225 5.00 -4.30 -1.29
CA THR A 225 4.90 -4.30 0.18
C THR A 225 5.88 -5.28 0.80
N ASN A 226 6.05 -6.47 0.20
CA ASN A 226 6.93 -7.49 0.74
C ASN A 226 8.38 -7.22 0.42
N LEU A 227 8.70 -6.67 -0.76
CA LEU A 227 10.06 -6.19 -1.01
C LEU A 227 10.41 -5.12 0.02
N ALA A 228 9.57 -4.10 0.20
CA ALA A 228 9.82 -3.03 1.17
C ALA A 228 9.99 -3.55 2.61
N ASN A 229 9.13 -4.46 3.07
CA ASN A 229 9.16 -4.94 4.45
C ASN A 229 10.28 -5.96 4.72
N PHE A 230 10.70 -6.75 3.74
CA PHE A 230 11.78 -7.73 3.90
C PHE A 230 13.16 -7.23 3.43
N LEU A 231 13.25 -6.01 2.91
CA LEU A 231 14.52 -5.41 2.47
C LEU A 231 15.57 -5.42 3.58
N SER A 232 15.19 -5.16 4.83
CA SER A 232 16.09 -5.25 5.99
C SER A 232 16.70 -6.64 6.17
N THR A 233 15.86 -7.69 6.09
CA THR A 233 16.28 -9.10 6.12
C THR A 233 17.17 -9.45 4.94
N ILE A 234 16.83 -9.00 3.73
CA ILE A 234 17.62 -9.24 2.52
C ILE A 234 19.03 -8.63 2.66
N MET A 235 19.14 -7.43 3.24
CA MET A 235 20.43 -6.81 3.51
C MET A 235 21.24 -7.59 4.55
N ILE A 236 20.61 -8.15 5.59
CA ILE A 236 21.29 -9.01 6.56
C ILE A 236 21.83 -10.28 5.88
N LEU A 237 21.00 -10.99 5.11
CA LEU A 237 21.39 -12.23 4.41
C LEU A 237 22.49 -12.04 3.36
N THR A 238 22.69 -10.81 2.89
CA THR A 238 23.74 -10.46 1.92
C THR A 238 24.99 -9.85 2.58
N ASN A 239 25.08 -9.87 3.92
CA ASN A 239 26.17 -9.27 4.71
C ASN A 239 26.28 -7.74 4.57
N ASN A 240 25.13 -7.05 4.43
CA ASN A 240 25.02 -5.59 4.29
C ASN A 240 24.20 -4.95 5.42
N GLU A 241 24.36 -5.43 6.66
CA GLU A 241 23.57 -5.00 7.82
C GLU A 241 23.59 -3.49 8.05
N LEU A 242 24.73 -2.83 7.79
CA LEU A 242 24.91 -1.38 7.93
C LEU A 242 23.90 -0.55 7.12
N ILE A 243 23.43 -1.08 5.99
CA ILE A 243 22.44 -0.40 5.13
C ILE A 243 21.04 -1.01 5.25
N SER A 244 20.78 -1.88 6.22
CA SER A 244 19.51 -2.62 6.37
C SER A 244 18.30 -1.68 6.46
N SER A 245 18.27 -0.76 7.43
CA SER A 245 17.19 0.24 7.53
C SER A 245 17.23 1.28 6.40
N LEU A 246 18.45 1.64 5.93
CA LEU A 246 18.63 2.62 4.85
C LEU A 246 18.04 2.12 3.54
N SER A 247 18.08 0.80 3.28
CA SER A 247 17.57 0.19 2.06
C SER A 247 16.06 0.42 1.89
N ILE A 248 15.29 0.33 2.98
CA ILE A 248 13.84 0.59 3.02
C ILE A 248 13.58 2.05 2.70
N SER A 249 14.30 2.97 3.34
CA SER A 249 14.18 4.41 3.06
C SER A 249 14.59 4.74 1.62
N CYS A 250 15.64 4.12 1.09
CA CYS A 250 16.07 4.30 -0.30
C CYS A 250 14.99 3.87 -1.30
N PHE A 251 14.31 2.74 -1.02
CA PHE A 251 13.18 2.27 -1.82
C PHE A 251 12.02 3.28 -1.80
N TRP A 252 11.60 3.76 -0.63
CA TRP A 252 10.49 4.71 -0.53
C TRP A 252 10.84 6.11 -1.04
N LEU A 253 12.11 6.54 -0.95
CA LEU A 253 12.59 7.76 -1.58
C LEU A 253 12.37 7.68 -3.09
N ALA A 254 12.75 6.56 -3.69
CA ALA A 254 12.53 6.31 -5.11
C ALA A 254 11.04 6.27 -5.47
N ILE A 255 10.19 5.64 -4.66
CA ILE A 255 8.72 5.67 -4.85
C ILE A 255 8.19 7.10 -4.84
N VAL A 256 8.58 7.92 -3.86
CA VAL A 256 8.15 9.31 -3.74
C VAL A 256 8.58 10.12 -4.97
N ILE A 257 9.85 10.04 -5.35
CA ILE A 257 10.38 10.73 -6.53
C ILE A 257 9.64 10.26 -7.79
N GLY A 258 9.49 8.95 -7.96
CA GLY A 258 8.80 8.33 -9.09
C GLY A 258 7.35 8.79 -9.19
N ARG A 259 6.59 8.82 -8.08
CA ARG A 259 5.20 9.29 -8.06
C ARG A 259 5.08 10.77 -8.45
N ILE A 260 6.00 11.62 -7.98
CA ILE A 260 6.03 13.05 -8.37
C ILE A 260 6.31 13.20 -9.86
N LEU A 261 7.31 12.47 -10.39
CA LEU A 261 7.68 12.51 -11.80
C LEU A 261 6.55 12.01 -12.69
N VAL A 262 5.96 10.87 -12.34
CA VAL A 262 4.82 10.27 -13.05
C VAL A 262 3.62 11.21 -13.02
N GLY A 263 3.29 11.81 -11.88
CA GLY A 263 2.20 12.78 -11.80
C GLY A 263 2.38 13.99 -12.71
N LYS A 264 3.61 14.51 -12.85
CA LYS A 264 3.92 15.64 -13.74
C LYS A 264 3.97 15.24 -15.22
N LEU A 265 4.43 14.04 -15.52
CA LEU A 265 4.67 13.57 -16.88
C LEU A 265 3.57 12.64 -17.43
N ALA A 266 2.52 12.38 -16.66
CA ALA A 266 1.44 11.46 -17.02
C ALA A 266 0.80 11.75 -18.38
N HIS A 267 0.71 13.02 -18.78
CA HIS A 267 0.14 13.41 -20.08
C HIS A 267 1.04 13.08 -21.28
N LYS A 268 2.35 12.87 -21.06
CA LYS A 268 3.32 12.56 -22.12
C LYS A 268 3.42 11.07 -22.42
N PHE A 269 2.90 10.22 -21.54
CA PHE A 269 3.06 8.77 -21.65
C PHE A 269 1.78 8.08 -22.07
N ASN A 270 1.92 7.07 -22.94
CA ASN A 270 0.87 6.09 -23.12
C ASN A 270 0.85 5.16 -21.90
N TYR A 271 -0.29 5.09 -21.19
CA TYR A 271 -0.44 4.32 -19.95
C TYR A 271 -0.10 2.83 -20.13
N TRP A 272 -0.51 2.23 -21.25
CA TRP A 272 -0.23 0.83 -21.54
C TRP A 272 1.27 0.59 -21.70
N THR A 273 1.95 1.42 -22.50
CA THR A 273 3.39 1.32 -22.72
C THR A 273 4.17 1.53 -21.43
N TYR A 274 3.77 2.50 -20.60
CA TYR A 274 4.40 2.77 -19.32
C TYR A 274 4.34 1.54 -18.40
N ILE A 275 3.16 0.97 -18.19
CA ILE A 275 2.99 -0.17 -17.27
C ILE A 275 3.73 -1.39 -17.82
N THR A 276 3.56 -1.71 -19.11
CA THR A 276 4.22 -2.86 -19.72
C THR A 276 5.75 -2.75 -19.66
N SER A 277 6.32 -1.60 -20.01
CA SER A 277 7.76 -1.38 -19.90
C SER A 277 8.23 -1.52 -18.46
N SER A 278 7.48 -0.94 -17.50
CA SER A 278 7.84 -1.02 -16.08
C SER A 278 7.84 -2.45 -15.57
N CYS A 279 6.85 -3.28 -15.94
CA CYS A 279 6.80 -4.68 -15.55
C CYS A 279 8.00 -5.48 -16.11
N PHE A 280 8.35 -5.31 -17.39
CA PHE A 280 9.48 -6.04 -17.97
C PHE A 280 10.84 -5.54 -17.45
N THR A 281 11.01 -4.24 -17.26
CA THR A 281 12.20 -3.70 -16.58
C THR A 281 12.31 -4.25 -15.15
N LEU A 282 11.20 -4.37 -14.43
CA LEU A 282 11.15 -4.94 -13.10
C LEU A 282 11.57 -6.43 -13.10
N VAL A 283 11.13 -7.23 -14.08
CA VAL A 283 11.59 -8.63 -14.24
C VAL A 283 13.11 -8.69 -14.33
N ILE A 284 13.72 -7.85 -15.18
CA ILE A 284 15.18 -7.82 -15.37
C ILE A 284 15.88 -7.45 -14.06
N LEU A 285 15.46 -6.35 -13.41
CA LEU A 285 16.09 -5.87 -12.18
C LEU A 285 15.99 -6.88 -11.04
N LEU A 286 14.83 -7.51 -10.86
CA LEU A 286 14.62 -8.51 -9.82
C LEU A 286 15.40 -9.80 -10.11
N SER A 287 15.47 -10.24 -11.37
CA SER A 287 16.21 -11.45 -11.76
C SER A 287 17.72 -11.27 -11.58
N LEU A 288 18.23 -10.05 -11.79
CA LEU A 288 19.65 -9.72 -11.63
C LEU A 288 20.04 -9.45 -10.17
N PHE A 289 19.09 -9.12 -9.30
CA PHE A 289 19.35 -8.72 -7.92
C PHE A 289 20.21 -9.72 -7.11
N PRO A 290 20.00 -11.06 -7.19
CA PRO A 290 20.83 -12.02 -6.46
C PRO A 290 22.30 -12.02 -6.85
N PHE A 291 22.64 -11.51 -8.04
CA PHE A 291 24.01 -11.47 -8.56
C PHE A 291 24.73 -10.16 -8.25
N VAL A 292 24.04 -9.22 -7.61
CA VAL A 292 24.60 -7.91 -7.23
C VAL A 292 25.69 -8.10 -6.19
N ARG A 293 26.78 -7.35 -6.35
CA ARG A 293 27.90 -7.34 -5.42
C ARG A 293 28.22 -5.89 -5.03
N GLY A 294 28.50 -5.68 -3.75
CA GLY A 294 28.86 -4.38 -3.21
C GLY A 294 27.67 -3.59 -2.67
N THR A 295 27.87 -3.00 -1.50
CA THR A 295 26.84 -2.28 -0.72
C THR A 295 26.19 -1.13 -1.48
N GLY A 296 26.99 -0.32 -2.19
CA GLY A 296 26.47 0.81 -2.98
C GLY A 296 25.61 0.36 -4.18
N MET A 297 25.93 -0.78 -4.78
CA MET A 297 25.19 -1.31 -5.93
C MET A 297 23.81 -1.85 -5.52
N TYR A 298 23.69 -2.42 -4.32
CA TYR A 298 22.38 -2.79 -3.75
C TYR A 298 21.47 -1.56 -3.63
N LEU A 299 21.93 -0.49 -2.99
CA LEU A 299 21.13 0.73 -2.86
C LEU A 299 20.74 1.33 -4.22
N PHE A 300 21.68 1.35 -5.17
CA PHE A 300 21.40 1.83 -6.52
C PHE A 300 20.29 1.03 -7.22
N ILE A 301 20.36 -0.30 -7.18
CA ILE A 301 19.35 -1.17 -7.82
C ILE A 301 18.01 -1.08 -7.09
N ILE A 302 18.01 -1.02 -5.75
CA ILE A 302 16.80 -0.80 -4.94
C ILE A 302 16.13 0.53 -5.32
N PHE A 303 16.92 1.58 -5.50
CA PHE A 303 16.43 2.88 -5.94
C PHE A 303 15.80 2.81 -7.34
N ILE A 304 16.44 2.12 -8.30
CA ILE A 304 15.86 1.95 -9.64
C ILE A 304 14.58 1.11 -9.58
N ILE A 305 14.54 0.01 -8.82
CA ILE A 305 13.33 -0.81 -8.63
C ILE A 305 12.19 0.07 -8.10
N GLY A 306 12.45 0.88 -7.08
CA GLY A 306 11.48 1.82 -6.53
C GLY A 306 10.97 2.82 -7.57
N LEU A 307 11.84 3.41 -8.38
CA LEU A 307 11.43 4.34 -9.45
C LEU A 307 10.54 3.68 -10.49
N VAL A 308 10.90 2.45 -10.91
CA VAL A 308 10.16 1.68 -11.93
C VAL A 308 8.76 1.32 -11.44
N ILE A 309 8.65 0.84 -10.20
CA ILE A 309 7.37 0.37 -9.64
C ILE A 309 6.45 1.53 -9.21
N ALA A 310 7.00 2.70 -8.88
CA ALA A 310 6.30 3.87 -8.31
C ALA A 310 4.99 4.27 -9.03
N GLY A 311 5.03 4.30 -10.36
CA GLY A 311 3.89 4.73 -11.18
C GLY A 311 2.89 3.63 -11.52
N VAL A 312 3.25 2.37 -11.29
CA VAL A 312 2.46 1.23 -11.77
C VAL A 312 1.12 1.15 -11.03
N PHE A 313 1.09 1.34 -9.71
CA PHE A 313 -0.17 1.36 -8.94
C PHE A 313 -1.12 2.48 -9.39
N PRO A 314 -0.75 3.78 -9.32
CA PRO A 314 -1.69 4.86 -9.63
C PRO A 314 -2.14 4.85 -11.10
N ILE A 315 -1.25 4.54 -12.05
CA ILE A 315 -1.64 4.48 -13.47
C ILE A 315 -2.56 3.30 -13.74
N THR A 316 -2.30 2.13 -13.14
CA THR A 316 -3.19 0.97 -13.32
C THR A 316 -4.56 1.23 -12.71
N LEU A 317 -4.63 1.88 -11.55
CA LEU A 317 -5.90 2.26 -10.96
C LEU A 317 -6.69 3.21 -11.87
N ILE A 318 -6.05 4.24 -12.44
CA ILE A 318 -6.68 5.14 -13.43
C ILE A 318 -7.17 4.36 -14.65
N LEU A 319 -6.37 3.44 -15.17
CA LEU A 319 -6.71 2.62 -16.33
C LEU A 319 -7.91 1.70 -16.02
N ALA A 320 -7.91 1.07 -14.85
CA ALA A 320 -9.00 0.24 -14.35
C ALA A 320 -10.31 1.05 -14.22
N SER A 321 -10.25 2.26 -13.65
CA SER A 321 -11.39 3.16 -13.55
C SER A 321 -11.92 3.56 -14.93
N ARG A 322 -11.04 3.85 -15.90
CA ARG A 322 -11.44 4.20 -17.28
C ARG A 322 -12.12 3.06 -18.01
N ILE A 323 -11.63 1.83 -17.88
CA ILE A 323 -12.23 0.66 -18.55
C ILE A 323 -13.64 0.37 -18.00
N MET A 324 -13.88 0.75 -16.75
CA MET A 324 -15.09 0.35 -16.03
C MET A 324 -16.21 1.40 -16.06
N GLU A 325 -15.90 2.65 -16.43
CA GLU A 325 -16.78 3.81 -16.67
C GLU A 325 -17.84 4.08 -15.58
N ASN A 326 -18.86 3.22 -15.48
CA ASN A 326 -20.00 3.35 -14.58
C ASN A 326 -19.76 2.74 -13.18
N ASN A 327 -18.66 2.01 -12.95
CA ASN A 327 -18.42 1.27 -11.71
C ASN A 327 -17.07 1.66 -11.03
N ILE A 328 -16.66 2.92 -11.14
CA ILE A 328 -15.35 3.41 -10.67
C ILE A 328 -15.09 3.09 -9.20
N ASP A 329 -16.06 3.33 -8.31
CA ASP A 329 -15.87 3.13 -6.87
C ASP A 329 -15.70 1.66 -6.52
N GLN A 330 -16.50 0.78 -7.11
CA GLN A 330 -16.42 -0.66 -6.90
C GLN A 330 -15.05 -1.21 -7.32
N VAL A 331 -14.55 -0.74 -8.47
CA VAL A 331 -13.27 -1.17 -9.03
C VAL A 331 -12.12 -0.68 -8.18
N THR A 332 -12.16 0.58 -7.72
CA THR A 332 -11.15 1.14 -6.82
C THR A 332 -11.11 0.37 -5.50
N SER A 333 -12.27 0.08 -4.94
CA SER A 333 -12.41 -0.68 -3.70
C SER A 333 -11.87 -2.09 -3.81
N LEU A 334 -12.23 -2.78 -4.89
CA LEU A 334 -11.77 -4.13 -5.15
C LEU A 334 -10.26 -4.15 -5.45
N PHE A 335 -9.73 -3.14 -6.13
CA PHE A 335 -8.31 -2.99 -6.41
C PHE A 335 -7.52 -2.86 -5.11
N ILE A 336 -7.91 -1.96 -4.21
CA ILE A 336 -7.26 -1.76 -2.90
C ILE A 336 -7.39 -3.01 -2.02
N ALA A 337 -8.57 -3.65 -1.99
CA ALA A 337 -8.77 -4.89 -1.25
C ALA A 337 -7.89 -6.03 -1.78
N SER A 338 -7.80 -6.18 -3.11
CA SER A 338 -6.96 -7.19 -3.74
C SER A 338 -5.47 -6.92 -3.49
N ALA A 339 -5.05 -5.64 -3.55
CA ALA A 339 -3.70 -5.21 -3.18
C ALA A 339 -3.36 -5.55 -1.72
N SER A 340 -4.27 -5.26 -0.80
CA SER A 340 -4.10 -5.57 0.64
C SER A 340 -3.97 -7.08 0.88
N LEU A 341 -4.80 -7.88 0.20
CA LEU A 341 -4.73 -9.34 0.24
C LEU A 341 -3.41 -9.86 -0.33
N GLY A 342 -2.90 -9.23 -1.39
CA GLY A 342 -1.58 -9.48 -1.97
C GLY A 342 -0.47 -9.26 -0.95
N GLY A 343 -0.46 -8.10 -0.30
CA GLY A 343 0.50 -7.80 0.75
C GLY A 343 0.49 -8.85 1.87
N ALA A 344 -0.70 -9.24 2.34
CA ALA A 344 -0.87 -10.24 3.40
C ALA A 344 -0.40 -11.64 2.97
N LEU A 345 -1.02 -12.23 1.95
CA LEU A 345 -0.78 -13.65 1.61
C LEU A 345 0.62 -13.89 1.05
N VAL A 346 1.17 -12.94 0.28
CA VAL A 346 2.53 -13.05 -0.26
C VAL A 346 3.59 -12.98 0.84
N SER A 347 3.28 -12.35 1.99
CA SER A 347 4.20 -12.31 3.14
C SER A 347 4.66 -13.70 3.58
N PHE A 348 3.76 -14.69 3.62
CA PHE A 348 4.13 -16.05 3.99
C PHE A 348 5.08 -16.69 2.98
N LEU A 349 4.80 -16.52 1.69
CA LEU A 349 5.61 -17.09 0.62
C LEU A 349 7.03 -16.49 0.63
N ILE A 350 7.13 -15.17 0.81
CA ILE A 350 8.42 -14.47 0.87
C ILE A 350 9.17 -14.83 2.16
N SER A 351 8.49 -14.84 3.30
CA SER A 351 9.07 -15.26 4.58
C SER A 351 9.64 -16.68 4.54
N TRP A 352 8.88 -17.63 3.98
CA TRP A 352 9.35 -18.99 3.74
C TRP A 352 10.54 -19.03 2.79
N SER A 353 10.52 -18.26 1.69
CA SER A 353 11.65 -18.26 0.76
C SER A 353 12.95 -17.75 1.40
N LEU A 354 12.86 -16.78 2.32
CA LEU A 354 14.01 -16.20 3.02
C LEU A 354 14.56 -17.14 4.10
N SER A 355 13.75 -18.05 4.66
CA SER A 355 14.21 -19.04 5.63
C SER A 355 15.09 -20.13 5.03
N LEU A 356 15.12 -20.23 3.69
CA LEU A 356 16.08 -21.05 2.95
C LEU A 356 17.51 -20.48 2.97
N ASN A 357 17.74 -19.35 3.68
CA ASN A 357 19.03 -18.65 3.78
C ASN A 357 19.63 -18.28 2.41
N THR A 358 18.77 -18.04 1.41
CA THR A 358 19.16 -17.57 0.08
C THR A 358 18.16 -16.55 -0.42
N ILE A 359 18.65 -15.51 -1.09
CA ILE A 359 17.81 -14.50 -1.72
C ILE A 359 17.38 -14.90 -3.13
N THR A 360 18.01 -15.90 -3.74
CA THR A 360 17.74 -16.30 -5.13
C THR A 360 16.30 -16.77 -5.33
N VAL A 361 15.77 -17.56 -4.40
CA VAL A 361 14.37 -18.04 -4.47
C VAL A 361 13.39 -16.88 -4.31
N THR A 362 13.64 -15.99 -3.34
CA THR A 362 12.83 -14.80 -3.07
C THR A 362 12.72 -13.90 -4.31
N PHE A 363 13.85 -13.58 -4.93
CA PHE A 363 13.87 -12.75 -6.13
C PHE A 363 13.37 -13.48 -7.37
N GLY A 364 13.49 -14.82 -7.43
CA GLY A 364 12.81 -15.64 -8.43
C GLY A 364 11.28 -15.53 -8.35
N ILE A 365 10.71 -15.59 -7.13
CA ILE A 365 9.27 -15.40 -6.89
C ILE A 365 8.85 -13.98 -7.31
N PHE A 366 9.56 -12.94 -6.88
CA PHE A 366 9.24 -11.57 -7.28
C PHE A 366 9.33 -11.38 -8.81
N SER A 367 10.32 -12.00 -9.47
CA SER A 367 10.48 -11.92 -10.93
C SER A 367 9.33 -12.62 -11.66
N LEU A 368 8.87 -13.77 -11.18
CA LEU A 368 7.70 -14.47 -11.71
C LEU A 368 6.41 -13.65 -11.54
N PHE A 369 6.25 -12.97 -10.41
CA PHE A 369 5.12 -12.06 -10.21
C PHE A 369 5.20 -10.87 -11.18
N ALA A 370 6.37 -10.26 -11.34
CA ALA A 370 6.58 -9.15 -12.28
C ALA A 370 6.30 -9.57 -13.74
N LEU A 371 6.70 -10.79 -14.13
CA LEU A 371 6.41 -11.35 -15.45
C LEU A 371 4.91 -11.56 -15.63
N SER A 372 4.23 -12.08 -14.60
CA SER A 372 2.79 -12.27 -14.59
C SER A 372 2.04 -10.95 -14.74
N LEU A 373 2.48 -9.88 -14.07
CA LEU A 373 1.94 -8.52 -14.26
C LEU A 373 2.07 -8.06 -15.72
N GLY A 374 3.24 -8.26 -16.33
CA GLY A 374 3.49 -7.96 -17.74
C GLY A 374 2.55 -8.70 -18.70
N CYS A 375 2.33 -10.00 -18.46
CA CYS A 375 1.40 -10.82 -19.24
C CYS A 375 -0.06 -10.37 -19.06
N ILE A 376 -0.47 -10.06 -17.81
CA ILE A 376 -1.83 -9.60 -17.49
C ILE A 376 -2.11 -8.27 -18.21
N ILE A 377 -1.20 -7.30 -18.13
CA ILE A 377 -1.42 -5.98 -18.74
C ILE A 377 -1.49 -6.08 -20.27
N LEU A 378 -0.68 -6.93 -20.91
CA LEU A 378 -0.75 -7.18 -22.36
C LEU A 378 -2.09 -7.82 -22.75
N LYS A 379 -2.60 -8.76 -21.96
CA LYS A 379 -3.91 -9.37 -22.18
C LYS A 379 -5.05 -8.38 -22.01
N MET A 380 -4.99 -7.56 -20.96
CA MET A 380 -5.95 -6.46 -20.74
C MET A 380 -5.95 -5.47 -21.90
N ARG A 381 -4.78 -5.11 -22.43
CA ARG A 381 -4.67 -4.22 -23.60
C ARG A 381 -5.41 -4.78 -24.81
N LYS A 382 -5.20 -6.06 -25.12
CA LYS A 382 -5.90 -6.74 -26.23
C LYS A 382 -7.42 -6.71 -26.04
N ILE A 383 -7.91 -7.06 -24.86
CA ILE A 383 -9.36 -7.05 -24.57
C ILE A 383 -9.95 -5.65 -24.76
N ALA A 384 -9.27 -4.62 -24.26
CA ALA A 384 -9.71 -3.23 -24.40
C ALA A 384 -9.72 -2.74 -25.86
N THR A 385 -8.74 -3.14 -26.69
CA THR A 385 -8.72 -2.77 -28.11
C THR A 385 -9.80 -3.47 -28.92
N TYR A 386 -10.03 -4.77 -28.68
CA TYR A 386 -11.09 -5.53 -29.38
C TYR A 386 -12.48 -5.00 -29.08
N GLY A 387 -12.76 -4.59 -27.83
CA GLY A 387 -14.04 -4.00 -27.44
C GLY A 387 -14.35 -2.67 -28.14
N ASN A 388 -13.34 -1.84 -28.40
CA ASN A 388 -13.50 -0.58 -29.12
C ASN A 388 -13.73 -0.78 -30.63
N GLU A 389 -13.08 -1.76 -31.25
CA GLU A 389 -13.28 -2.06 -32.67
C GLU A 389 -14.63 -2.71 -32.96
N SER A 390 -15.11 -3.59 -32.07
CA SER A 390 -16.44 -4.19 -32.18
C SER A 390 -17.55 -3.16 -31.98
N ALA A 391 -17.41 -2.24 -31.02
CA ALA A 391 -18.35 -1.14 -30.81
C ALA A 391 -18.44 -0.22 -32.04
N LYS A 392 -17.30 0.17 -32.62
CA LYS A 392 -17.27 0.97 -33.86
C LYS A 392 -17.91 0.25 -35.06
N LYS A 393 -17.71 -1.07 -35.20
CA LYS A 393 -18.35 -1.86 -36.26
C LYS A 393 -19.88 -1.90 -36.10
N VAL A 394 -20.38 -2.09 -34.89
CA VAL A 394 -21.83 -2.10 -34.62
C VAL A 394 -22.46 -0.73 -34.87
N GLU A 395 -21.77 0.35 -34.53
CA GLU A 395 -22.23 1.72 -34.78
C GLU A 395 -22.24 2.06 -36.28
N SER A 396 -21.25 1.58 -37.05
CA SER A 396 -21.26 1.70 -38.52
C SER A 396 -22.38 0.92 -39.20
N MET A 397 -22.80 -0.21 -38.63
CA MET A 397 -23.91 -1.03 -39.17
C MET A 397 -25.30 -0.48 -38.80
N LYS A 398 -25.42 0.40 -37.80
CA LYS A 398 -26.67 1.09 -37.46
C LYS A 398 -26.92 2.36 -38.29
N ASN A 399 -25.87 2.87 -38.93
CA ASN A 399 -25.91 4.06 -39.79
C ASN A 399 -26.04 3.71 -41.29
N LEU A 400 -26.20 2.42 -41.60
CA LEU A 400 -26.59 1.86 -42.90
C LEU A 400 -28.03 1.35 -42.78
#